data_AF-A0A4P5X5E6-F1
#
_entry.id   AF-A0A4P5X5E6-F1
#
_cell.length_a   1.000
_cell.length_b   1.000
_cell.length_c   1.000
_cell.angle_alpha   90.00
_cell.angle_beta   90.00
_cell.angle_gamma   90.00
#
_symmetry.space_group_name_H-M   'P 1'
#
loop_
_entity.id
_entity.type
_entity.pdbx_description
1 polymer ?
#
loop_
_entity_poly.entity_id
_entity_poly.type
_entity_poly.pdbx_seq_one_letter_code
_entity_poly.pdbx_strand_id
1 'polypeptide(L)'
;MSESRRCGTAATLVGILIIGLPLPAIAGAPALPARDAEFDREPSWSIPTQAEIEARAGAWLDGLATSAAPDVVSRARAAWNRPAAARVDPLDRIMETVAAVDRQAADLRQSLAGRGQMAGPPTWLKDGPLSTFAGEAVALWAGRELVRADRFDEALPFLAGLDPATAVDPAALLFCRAACQHWLLDTAAAVETIDLLLERQGQIPLRYERVARLLRADALALEAGSLDHIARRMRDSRRRLDLGGAGPATRKVQDGVVESLDKLIESLEKEQQSAGAGAGGGGAGGGGRQGGQATPLDDSRLADGKGRGDVQKREIQAGDAWGSLPPHRREASLQQIGREFPPHYREAIEQYFKRLASGGEEGERTRGP
;
A
#
# COMPACT_ATOMS: atom_id res chain seq x y z
N MET A 1 18.92 67.69 55.65
CA MET A 1 19.31 69.06 55.24
C MET A 1 20.16 68.95 53.98
N SER A 2 19.81 69.71 52.92
CA SER A 2 20.58 69.93 51.67
C SER A 2 20.66 68.72 50.71
N GLU A 3 20.04 68.61 49.53
CA GLU A 3 19.97 69.51 48.34
C GLU A 3 21.37 70.08 47.99
N SER A 4 21.97 69.97 46.80
CA SER A 4 21.40 70.19 45.46
C SER A 4 22.51 70.26 44.40
N ARG A 5 22.18 69.90 43.13
CA ARG A 5 22.46 70.60 41.83
C ARG A 5 23.94 70.83 41.40
N ARG A 6 24.36 71.06 40.14
CA ARG A 6 23.94 70.95 38.71
C ARG A 6 25.14 71.51 37.88
N CYS A 7 25.08 71.34 36.54
CA CYS A 7 25.81 72.05 35.45
C CYS A 7 27.25 71.59 35.13
N GLY A 8 27.70 71.48 33.86
CA GLY A 8 27.10 71.77 32.55
C GLY A 8 28.18 72.19 31.52
N THR A 9 27.86 72.06 30.23
CA THR A 9 28.56 72.54 28.98
C THR A 9 29.62 71.60 28.35
N ALA A 10 29.89 71.57 27.04
CA ALA A 10 29.17 71.63 25.75
C ALA A 10 30.26 71.74 24.66
N ALA A 11 30.29 70.92 23.60
CA ALA A 11 31.03 71.21 22.35
C ALA A 11 30.62 70.30 21.15
N THR A 12 29.76 70.87 20.31
CA THR A 12 29.81 71.03 18.83
C THR A 12 30.12 69.88 17.86
N LEU A 13 29.16 69.68 16.94
CA LEU A 13 29.14 68.89 15.69
C LEU A 13 30.07 69.43 14.57
N VAL A 14 30.57 68.53 13.72
CA VAL A 14 30.77 68.76 12.27
C VAL A 14 30.33 67.49 11.52
N GLY A 15 29.38 67.65 10.61
CA GLY A 15 28.83 66.59 9.76
C GLY A 15 29.52 66.48 8.41
N ILE A 16 29.51 65.27 7.84
CA ILE A 16 29.78 65.02 6.42
C ILE A 16 28.58 64.26 5.85
N LEU A 17 28.01 64.86 4.81
CA LEU A 17 26.87 64.45 4.01
C LEU A 17 27.35 63.46 2.91
N ILE A 18 26.79 62.25 2.86
CA ILE A 18 26.85 61.39 1.67
C ILE A 18 25.41 61.02 1.29
N ILE A 19 25.01 61.52 0.13
CA ILE A 19 23.76 61.21 -0.56
C ILE A 19 23.97 59.89 -1.31
N GLY A 20 23.12 58.88 -1.05
CA GLY A 20 23.09 57.60 -1.76
C GLY A 20 21.65 57.12 -1.91
N LEU A 21 21.24 56.86 -3.15
CA LEU A 21 19.87 56.58 -3.62
C LEU A 21 19.13 55.43 -2.89
N PRO A 22 17.78 55.45 -2.87
CA PRO A 22 16.98 54.35 -2.33
C PRO A 22 16.98 53.14 -3.28
N LEU A 23 17.34 51.96 -2.75
CA LEU A 23 17.06 50.68 -3.39
C LEU A 23 15.54 50.44 -3.43
N PRO A 24 14.98 49.91 -4.54
CA PRO A 24 13.57 49.57 -4.62
C PRO A 24 13.25 48.36 -3.75
N ALA A 25 12.20 48.49 -2.94
CA ALA A 25 11.59 47.40 -2.18
C ALA A 25 11.12 46.31 -3.14
N ILE A 26 11.75 45.14 -3.08
CA ILE A 26 11.22 43.94 -3.72
C ILE A 26 10.08 43.45 -2.83
N ALA A 27 8.87 43.55 -3.36
CA ALA A 27 7.64 43.07 -2.76
C ALA A 27 7.82 41.62 -2.28
N GLY A 28 7.64 41.41 -0.98
CA GLY A 28 7.54 40.09 -0.38
C GLY A 28 6.40 39.31 -1.04
N ALA A 29 6.70 38.06 -1.37
CA ALA A 29 5.83 37.10 -2.03
C ALA A 29 4.40 37.05 -1.43
N PRO A 30 3.38 36.73 -2.23
CA PRO A 30 2.04 36.50 -1.69
C PRO A 30 2.12 35.38 -0.66
N ALA A 31 1.69 35.68 0.57
CA ALA A 31 1.47 34.67 1.59
C ALA A 31 0.58 33.59 0.99
N LEU A 32 1.07 32.35 1.00
CA LEU A 32 0.24 31.18 0.74
C LEU A 32 -1.02 31.29 1.60
N PRO A 33 -2.22 31.03 1.05
CA PRO A 33 -3.44 31.13 1.83
C PRO A 33 -3.30 30.25 3.08
N ALA A 34 -3.62 30.85 4.23
CA ALA A 34 -3.67 30.16 5.50
C ALA A 34 -4.47 28.87 5.33
N ARG A 35 -3.94 27.77 5.90
CA ARG A 35 -4.64 26.49 6.02
C ARG A 35 -6.06 26.75 6.48
N ASP A 36 -7.03 26.15 5.78
CA ASP A 36 -8.44 26.21 6.15
C ASP A 36 -8.59 25.80 7.62
N ALA A 37 -8.88 26.79 8.46
CA ALA A 37 -8.98 26.69 9.92
C ALA A 37 -10.31 26.08 10.37
N GLU A 38 -10.79 25.05 9.66
CA GLU A 38 -12.12 24.48 9.90
C GLU A 38 -12.10 23.15 10.67
N PHE A 39 -10.95 22.49 10.85
CA PHE A 39 -10.83 21.28 11.69
C PHE A 39 -9.44 21.08 12.31
N ASP A 40 -8.97 22.01 13.14
CA ASP A 40 -7.86 21.72 14.07
C ASP A 40 -8.40 20.87 15.23
N ARG A 41 -8.79 19.63 14.93
CA ARG A 41 -9.06 18.64 15.97
C ARG A 41 -7.73 18.38 16.68
N GLU A 42 -7.69 18.61 17.99
CA GLU A 42 -6.49 18.30 18.77
C GLU A 42 -6.09 16.84 18.52
N PRO A 43 -4.82 16.58 18.16
CA PRO A 43 -4.39 15.20 17.92
C PRO A 43 -4.62 14.36 19.17
N SER A 44 -5.27 13.22 18.99
CA SER A 44 -5.69 12.33 20.08
C SER A 44 -4.53 11.58 20.75
N TRP A 45 -3.34 11.64 20.16
CA TRP A 45 -2.12 10.99 20.65
C TRP A 45 -0.91 11.91 20.49
N SER A 46 0.19 11.61 21.20
CA SER A 46 1.43 12.40 21.20
C SER A 46 2.65 11.57 20.80
N ILE A 47 3.67 12.21 20.24
CA ILE A 47 4.96 11.58 19.96
C ILE A 47 5.83 11.70 21.22
N PRO A 48 6.14 10.60 21.92
CA PRO A 48 6.99 10.66 23.10
C PRO A 48 8.42 11.06 22.70
N THR A 49 9.03 11.91 23.52
CA THR A 49 10.44 12.29 23.42
C THR A 49 11.33 11.14 23.89
N GLN A 50 12.60 11.17 23.47
CA GLN A 50 13.61 10.22 23.93
C GLN A 50 13.70 10.17 25.47
N ALA A 51 13.66 11.34 26.13
CA ALA A 51 13.73 11.42 27.59
C ALA A 51 12.51 10.78 28.27
N GLU A 52 11.31 10.94 27.72
CA GLU A 52 10.10 10.29 28.23
C GLU A 52 10.17 8.77 28.08
N ILE A 53 10.66 8.26 26.95
CA ILE A 53 10.86 6.82 26.74
C ILE A 53 11.89 6.28 27.75
N GLU A 54 13.00 6.98 27.94
CA GLU A 54 14.03 6.61 28.93
C GLU A 54 13.50 6.62 30.36
N ALA A 55 12.69 7.61 30.72
CA ALA A 55 12.05 7.68 32.04
C ALA A 55 11.08 6.52 32.26
N ARG A 56 10.25 6.18 31.26
CA ARG A 56 9.32 5.04 31.33
C ARG A 56 10.06 3.70 31.44
N ALA A 57 11.14 3.53 30.68
CA ALA A 57 12.00 2.35 30.79
C ALA A 57 12.69 2.27 32.16
N GLY A 58 13.15 3.40 32.70
CA GLY A 58 13.70 3.50 34.05
C GLY A 58 12.70 3.09 35.13
N ALA A 59 11.47 3.62 35.07
CA ALA A 59 10.39 3.26 35.99
C ALA A 59 10.06 1.75 35.94
N TRP A 60 10.05 1.16 34.75
CA TRP A 60 9.90 -0.28 34.60
C TRP A 60 11.06 -1.07 35.23
N LEU A 61 12.31 -0.65 35.03
CA LEU A 61 13.49 -1.27 35.65
C LEU A 61 13.49 -1.17 37.19
N ASP A 62 12.99 -0.07 37.73
CA ASP A 62 12.85 0.13 39.18
C ASP A 62 11.73 -0.74 39.76
N GLY A 63 10.61 -0.89 39.04
CA GLY A 63 9.58 -1.88 39.36
C GLY A 63 10.08 -3.32 39.34
N LEU A 64 10.94 -3.65 38.37
CA LEU A 64 11.63 -4.95 38.31
C LEU A 64 12.56 -5.15 39.50
N ALA A 65 13.25 -4.09 39.95
CA ALA A 65 14.12 -4.14 41.12
C ALA A 65 13.40 -4.46 42.44
N THR A 66 12.09 -4.22 42.48
CA THR A 66 11.25 -4.54 43.65
C THR A 66 10.75 -5.98 43.63
N SER A 67 10.60 -6.58 42.45
CA SER A 67 9.94 -7.88 42.27
C SER A 67 10.87 -9.03 41.86
N ALA A 68 12.08 -8.74 41.36
CA ALA A 68 13.02 -9.74 40.85
C ALA A 68 14.33 -9.81 41.65
N ALA A 69 15.08 -10.90 41.45
CA ALA A 69 16.37 -11.12 42.10
C ALA A 69 17.44 -10.11 41.63
N PRO A 70 18.43 -9.74 42.48
CA PRO A 70 19.44 -8.71 42.15
C PRO A 70 20.25 -8.99 40.88
N ASP A 71 20.51 -10.26 40.55
CA ASP A 71 21.22 -10.65 39.33
C ASP A 71 20.40 -10.36 38.06
N VAL A 72 19.07 -10.55 38.12
CA VAL A 72 18.14 -10.24 37.03
C VAL A 72 18.15 -8.75 36.76
N VAL A 73 18.02 -7.95 37.82
CA VAL A 73 18.04 -6.48 37.75
C VAL A 73 19.37 -5.97 37.20
N SER A 74 20.49 -6.54 37.66
CA SER A 74 21.83 -6.21 37.18
C SER A 74 21.97 -6.51 35.68
N ARG A 75 21.49 -7.66 35.21
CA ARG A 75 21.46 -8.00 33.77
C ARG A 75 20.59 -7.05 32.96
N ALA A 76 19.40 -6.71 33.44
CA ALA A 76 18.51 -5.75 32.77
C ALA A 76 19.20 -4.39 32.62
N ARG A 77 19.78 -3.86 33.71
CA ARG A 77 20.47 -2.56 33.68
C ARG A 77 21.72 -2.60 32.80
N ALA A 78 22.47 -3.70 32.80
CA ALA A 78 23.62 -3.88 31.92
C ALA A 78 23.21 -3.93 30.43
N ALA A 79 22.09 -4.60 30.10
CA ALA A 79 21.55 -4.62 28.74
C ALA A 79 21.05 -3.23 28.33
N TRP A 80 20.30 -2.55 29.20
CA TRP A 80 19.83 -1.19 28.95
C TRP A 80 20.99 -0.23 28.76
N ASN A 81 22.00 -0.24 29.62
CA ASN A 81 23.14 0.69 29.57
C ASN A 81 24.21 0.33 28.53
N ARG A 82 24.04 -0.77 27.79
CA ARG A 82 25.00 -1.15 26.74
C ARG A 82 25.10 0.01 25.74
N PRO A 83 26.33 0.47 25.41
CA PRO A 83 26.52 1.53 24.44
C PRO A 83 25.94 1.08 23.11
N ALA A 84 24.88 1.76 22.69
CA ALA A 84 24.28 1.56 21.39
C ALA A 84 25.30 1.96 20.31
N ALA A 85 25.40 1.16 19.24
CA ALA A 85 25.94 1.68 17.99
C ALA A 85 25.14 2.93 17.60
N ALA A 86 25.75 3.90 16.92
CA ALA A 86 25.06 5.14 16.59
C ALA A 86 23.71 4.85 15.89
N ARG A 87 22.60 5.39 16.45
CA ARG A 87 21.20 5.26 16.00
C ARG A 87 20.47 3.92 16.25
N VAL A 88 20.58 3.34 17.46
CA VAL A 88 19.66 2.26 17.84
C VAL A 88 18.25 2.83 18.09
N ASP A 89 17.24 2.22 17.46
CA ASP A 89 15.83 2.49 17.69
C ASP A 89 15.46 2.18 19.16
N PRO A 90 14.82 3.11 19.90
CA PRO A 90 14.40 2.88 21.29
C PRO A 90 13.60 1.59 21.49
N LEU A 91 12.77 1.19 20.52
CA LEU A 91 11.99 -0.04 20.62
C LEU A 91 12.88 -1.29 20.60
N ASP A 92 13.91 -1.30 19.75
CA ASP A 92 14.87 -2.42 19.68
C ASP A 92 15.67 -2.52 20.98
N ARG A 93 16.05 -1.39 21.59
CA ARG A 93 16.74 -1.36 22.89
C ARG A 93 15.87 -1.91 24.03
N ILE A 94 14.58 -1.57 24.04
CA ILE A 94 13.64 -2.12 25.04
C ILE A 94 13.50 -3.63 24.83
N MET A 95 13.27 -4.08 23.60
CA MET A 95 13.18 -5.51 23.29
C MET A 95 14.45 -6.27 23.72
N GLU A 96 15.64 -5.73 23.44
CA GLU A 96 16.92 -6.29 23.88
C GLU A 96 17.03 -6.39 25.40
N THR A 97 16.57 -5.37 26.10
CA THR A 97 16.61 -5.33 27.57
C THR A 97 15.65 -6.34 28.18
N VAL A 98 14.42 -6.44 27.65
CA VAL A 98 13.43 -7.42 28.10
C VAL A 98 13.92 -8.84 27.81
N ALA A 99 14.41 -9.13 26.60
CA ALA A 99 14.94 -10.44 26.24
C ALA A 99 16.17 -10.86 27.06
N ALA A 100 16.92 -9.91 27.63
CA ALA A 100 18.07 -10.24 28.49
C ALA A 100 17.64 -10.81 29.86
N VAL A 101 16.39 -10.62 30.26
CA VAL A 101 15.88 -11.03 31.59
C VAL A 101 14.64 -11.93 31.54
N ASP A 102 13.90 -11.91 30.44
CA ASP A 102 12.73 -12.75 30.23
C ASP A 102 12.97 -13.76 29.10
N ARG A 103 12.88 -15.05 29.46
CA ARG A 103 13.10 -16.15 28.51
C ARG A 103 12.01 -16.22 27.44
N GLN A 104 10.76 -15.95 27.78
CA GLN A 104 9.66 -16.03 26.83
C GLN A 104 9.78 -14.94 25.76
N ALA A 105 10.21 -13.74 26.15
CA ALA A 105 10.53 -12.66 25.23
C ALA A 105 11.75 -12.97 24.35
N ALA A 106 12.80 -13.61 24.90
CA ALA A 106 13.95 -14.06 24.13
C ALA A 106 13.58 -15.13 23.08
N ASP A 107 12.80 -16.14 23.49
CA ASP A 107 12.31 -17.21 22.62
C ASP A 107 11.39 -16.66 21.52
N LEU A 108 10.53 -15.68 21.84
CA LEU A 108 9.71 -14.98 20.85
C LEU A 108 10.57 -14.24 19.81
N ARG A 109 11.58 -13.49 20.24
CA ARG A 109 12.50 -12.80 19.32
C ARG A 109 13.19 -13.78 18.37
N GLN A 110 13.62 -14.94 18.88
CA GLN A 110 14.26 -15.96 18.06
C GLN A 110 13.29 -16.63 17.09
N SER A 111 12.06 -16.93 17.52
CA SER A 111 11.06 -17.59 16.69
C SER A 111 10.58 -16.72 15.53
N LEU A 112 10.49 -15.40 15.73
CA LEU A 112 10.12 -14.44 14.71
C LEU A 112 11.16 -14.29 13.59
N ALA A 113 12.42 -14.64 13.84
CA ALA A 113 13.46 -14.71 12.80
C ALA A 113 13.27 -15.90 11.85
N GLY A 114 12.46 -16.91 12.24
CA GLY A 114 12.15 -18.08 11.43
C GLY A 114 10.94 -17.87 10.50
N ARG A 115 10.73 -18.85 9.61
CA ARG A 115 9.56 -18.91 8.70
C ARG A 115 8.37 -19.70 9.25
N GLY A 116 8.39 -20.05 10.54
CA GLY A 116 7.31 -20.82 11.16
C GLY A 116 6.06 -19.97 11.36
N GLN A 117 4.88 -20.53 11.06
CA GLN A 117 3.59 -19.89 11.38
C GLN A 117 3.37 -19.86 12.89
N MET A 118 2.80 -18.77 13.37
CA MET A 118 2.42 -18.53 14.76
C MET A 118 0.91 -18.32 14.86
N ALA A 119 0.30 -18.88 15.91
CA ALA A 119 -1.15 -18.83 16.11
C ALA A 119 -1.66 -17.45 16.60
N GLY A 120 -0.76 -16.49 16.85
CA GLY A 120 -1.05 -15.17 17.41
C GLY A 120 -0.16 -14.82 18.60
N PRO A 121 -0.46 -13.71 19.31
CA PRO A 121 0.32 -13.27 20.46
C PRO A 121 0.21 -14.29 21.59
N PRO A 122 1.34 -14.71 22.18
CA PRO A 122 1.29 -15.62 23.31
C PRO A 122 0.59 -14.98 24.50
N THR A 123 -0.14 -15.80 25.27
CA THR A 123 -1.01 -15.33 26.37
C THR A 123 -0.25 -14.58 27.47
N TRP A 124 1.02 -14.92 27.71
CA TRP A 124 1.86 -14.25 28.70
C TRP A 124 2.10 -12.76 28.41
N LEU A 125 1.91 -12.30 27.17
CA LEU A 125 1.95 -10.87 26.87
C LEU A 125 0.77 -10.08 27.45
N LYS A 126 -0.39 -10.73 27.64
CA LYS A 126 -1.60 -10.11 28.16
C LYS A 126 -1.78 -10.34 29.66
N ASP A 127 -1.52 -11.56 30.12
CA ASP A 127 -1.84 -12.00 31.48
C ASP A 127 -0.58 -12.17 32.36
N GLY A 128 0.60 -11.86 31.83
CA GLY A 128 1.88 -12.07 32.50
C GLY A 128 2.44 -10.85 33.23
N PRO A 129 3.57 -11.00 33.93
CA PRO A 129 4.24 -9.92 34.66
C PRO A 129 4.76 -8.80 33.75
N LEU A 130 4.82 -9.03 32.45
CA LEU A 130 5.18 -8.06 31.44
C LEU A 130 4.00 -7.27 30.86
N SER A 131 2.73 -7.55 31.23
CA SER A 131 1.51 -7.02 30.57
C SER A 131 1.30 -5.49 30.56
N THR A 132 2.30 -4.73 31.00
CA THR A 132 2.31 -3.27 31.04
C THR A 132 3.25 -2.72 29.96
N PHE A 133 4.02 -1.67 30.27
CA PHE A 133 4.98 -1.01 29.37
C PHE A 133 5.84 -1.98 28.55
N ALA A 134 6.44 -2.97 29.20
CA ALA A 134 7.37 -3.90 28.55
C ALA A 134 6.65 -4.84 27.56
N GLY A 135 5.48 -5.35 27.92
CA GLY A 135 4.68 -6.24 27.07
C GLY A 135 4.09 -5.52 25.87
N GLU A 136 3.60 -4.28 26.05
CA GLU A 136 3.18 -3.43 24.93
C GLU A 136 4.33 -3.15 23.97
N ALA A 137 5.53 -2.86 24.50
CA ALA A 137 6.73 -2.66 23.69
C ALA A 137 7.14 -3.94 22.94
N VAL A 138 7.13 -5.11 23.60
CA VAL A 138 7.40 -6.40 22.96
C VAL A 138 6.36 -6.71 21.88
N ALA A 139 5.09 -6.43 22.13
CA ALA A 139 4.02 -6.66 21.15
C ALA A 139 4.16 -5.73 19.93
N LEU A 140 4.46 -4.44 20.14
CA LEU A 140 4.73 -3.51 19.05
C LEU A 140 5.96 -3.94 18.24
N TRP A 141 7.03 -4.36 18.92
CA TRP A 141 8.23 -4.85 18.27
C TRP A 141 7.95 -6.09 17.42
N ALA A 142 7.26 -7.08 17.99
CA ALA A 142 6.89 -8.32 17.29
C ALA A 142 5.99 -8.04 16.08
N GLY A 143 4.97 -7.20 16.23
CA GLY A 143 4.08 -6.82 15.14
C GLY A 143 4.83 -6.11 14.01
N ARG A 144 5.80 -5.26 14.32
CA ARG A 144 6.65 -4.59 13.33
C ARG A 144 7.54 -5.58 12.57
N GLU A 145 8.17 -6.54 13.24
CA GLU A 145 8.98 -7.56 12.59
C GLU A 145 8.14 -8.46 11.66
N LEU A 146 6.93 -8.82 12.09
CA LEU A 146 6.00 -9.58 11.27
C LEU A 146 5.54 -8.79 10.03
N VAL A 147 5.28 -7.48 10.16
CA VAL A 147 4.98 -6.61 9.02
C VAL A 147 6.15 -6.55 8.03
N ARG A 148 7.39 -6.47 8.52
CA ARG A 148 8.59 -6.48 7.66
C ARG A 148 8.78 -7.81 6.91
N ALA A 149 8.17 -8.88 7.41
CA ALA A 149 8.19 -10.21 6.82
C ALA A 149 6.92 -10.54 6.00
N ASP A 150 6.06 -9.55 5.71
CA ASP A 150 4.78 -9.72 5.00
C ASP A 150 3.77 -10.67 5.70
N ARG A 151 3.95 -10.92 7.01
CA ARG A 151 3.11 -11.81 7.84
C ARG A 151 1.95 -11.05 8.49
N PHE A 152 1.14 -10.38 7.68
CA PHE A 152 0.09 -9.46 8.17
C PHE A 152 -0.99 -10.12 9.03
N ASP A 153 -1.41 -11.35 8.69
CA ASP A 153 -2.37 -12.14 9.48
C ASP A 153 -1.88 -12.38 10.91
N GLU A 154 -0.57 -12.52 11.10
CA GLU A 154 0.05 -12.78 12.40
C GLU A 154 0.41 -11.48 13.11
N ALA A 155 0.79 -10.44 12.36
CA ALA A 155 1.15 -9.13 12.89
C ALA A 155 -0.05 -8.39 13.50
N LEU A 156 -1.19 -8.38 12.81
CA LEU A 156 -2.36 -7.60 13.23
C LEU A 156 -2.82 -7.93 14.66
N PRO A 157 -2.92 -9.21 15.07
CA PRO A 157 -3.22 -9.56 16.46
C PRO A 157 -2.30 -8.96 17.53
N PHE A 158 -1.02 -8.71 17.25
CA PHE A 158 -0.11 -8.04 18.18
C PHE A 158 -0.37 -6.54 18.27
N LEU A 159 -0.82 -5.94 17.17
CA LEU A 159 -0.94 -4.49 17.02
C LEU A 159 -2.34 -3.98 17.35
N ALA A 160 -3.40 -4.76 17.12
CA ALA A 160 -4.79 -4.29 17.13
C ALA A 160 -5.23 -3.73 18.49
N GLY A 161 -4.76 -4.30 19.60
CA GLY A 161 -5.16 -3.91 20.96
C GLY A 161 -4.28 -2.85 21.62
N LEU A 162 -3.20 -2.39 20.97
CA LEU A 162 -2.27 -1.43 21.58
C LEU A 162 -2.84 -0.01 21.53
N ASP A 163 -2.65 0.78 22.58
CA ASP A 163 -3.08 2.17 22.61
C ASP A 163 -1.98 3.10 22.05
N PRO A 164 -2.25 3.89 21.00
CA PRO A 164 -1.30 4.89 20.51
C PRO A 164 -0.92 5.94 21.56
N ALA A 165 -1.76 6.22 22.56
CA ALA A 165 -1.45 7.17 23.62
C ALA A 165 -0.36 6.64 24.57
N THR A 166 -0.29 5.31 24.77
CA THR A 166 0.69 4.68 25.64
C THR A 166 1.85 4.04 24.87
N ALA A 167 1.78 3.86 23.55
CA ALA A 167 2.84 3.20 22.80
C ALA A 167 4.21 3.89 22.93
N VAL A 168 5.29 3.11 22.82
CA VAL A 168 6.67 3.63 22.78
C VAL A 168 6.93 4.38 21.47
N ASP A 169 6.41 3.85 20.36
CA ASP A 169 6.45 4.49 19.03
C ASP A 169 5.04 4.44 18.41
N PRO A 170 4.17 5.42 18.74
CA PRO A 170 2.80 5.47 18.25
C PRO A 170 2.72 5.58 16.72
N ALA A 171 3.66 6.29 16.10
CA ALA A 171 3.69 6.46 14.65
C ALA A 171 3.99 5.12 13.95
N ALA A 172 4.97 4.34 14.43
CA ALA A 172 5.22 3.01 13.92
C ALA A 172 4.06 2.05 14.20
N LEU A 173 3.43 2.13 15.38
CA LEU A 173 2.26 1.33 15.72
C LEU A 173 1.14 1.53 14.69
N LEU A 174 0.71 2.79 14.51
CA LEU A 174 -0.39 3.12 13.61
C LEU A 174 -0.04 2.79 12.16
N PHE A 175 1.19 3.07 11.73
CA PHE A 175 1.65 2.72 10.38
C PHE A 175 1.62 1.20 10.13
N CYS A 176 2.18 0.40 11.04
CA CYS A 176 2.21 -1.05 10.91
C CYS A 176 0.79 -1.65 10.98
N ARG A 177 -0.07 -1.13 11.87
CA ARG A 177 -1.48 -1.57 11.98
C ARG A 177 -2.25 -1.27 10.70
N ALA A 178 -2.14 -0.05 10.18
CA ALA A 178 -2.76 0.36 8.92
C ALA A 178 -2.27 -0.48 7.74
N ALA A 179 -0.96 -0.76 7.67
CA ALA A 179 -0.41 -1.65 6.64
C ALA A 179 -1.03 -3.04 6.70
N CYS A 180 -1.17 -3.63 7.90
CA CYS A 180 -1.85 -4.93 8.04
C CYS A 180 -3.30 -4.88 7.56
N GLN A 181 -4.09 -3.89 8.01
CA GLN A 181 -5.50 -3.77 7.63
C GLN A 181 -5.66 -3.57 6.11
N HIS A 182 -4.80 -2.74 5.51
CA HIS A 182 -4.77 -2.51 4.07
C HIS A 182 -4.47 -3.79 3.28
N TRP A 183 -3.42 -4.52 3.64
CA TRP A 183 -3.05 -5.77 2.99
C TRP A 183 -4.05 -6.91 3.19
N LEU A 184 -4.77 -6.90 4.31
CA LEU A 184 -5.85 -7.83 4.62
C LEU A 184 -7.21 -7.38 4.07
N LEU A 185 -7.24 -6.28 3.31
CA LEU A 185 -8.42 -5.71 2.65
C LEU A 185 -9.55 -5.31 3.60
N ASP A 186 -9.20 -4.98 4.85
CA ASP A 186 -10.08 -4.31 5.79
C ASP A 186 -9.98 -2.79 5.57
N THR A 187 -10.59 -2.32 4.48
CA THR A 187 -10.47 -0.93 4.02
C THR A 187 -11.00 0.08 5.02
N ALA A 188 -12.10 -0.24 5.70
CA ALA A 188 -12.71 0.63 6.70
C ALA A 188 -11.76 0.86 7.89
N ALA A 189 -11.24 -0.23 8.48
CA ALA A 189 -10.31 -0.13 9.61
C ALA A 189 -8.96 0.49 9.20
N ALA A 190 -8.50 0.23 7.97
CA ALA A 190 -7.30 0.83 7.41
C ALA A 190 -7.44 2.36 7.31
N VAL A 191 -8.55 2.86 6.75
CA VAL A 191 -8.80 4.31 6.62
C VAL A 191 -8.87 4.97 8.00
N GLU A 192 -9.59 4.38 8.96
CA GLU A 192 -9.66 4.91 10.32
C GLU A 192 -8.27 5.02 10.97
N THR A 193 -7.47 3.96 10.88
CA THR A 193 -6.12 3.94 11.46
C THR A 193 -5.17 4.90 10.75
N ILE A 194 -5.32 5.08 9.44
CA ILE A 194 -4.54 6.05 8.67
C ILE A 194 -4.94 7.48 9.01
N ASP A 195 -6.22 7.77 9.16
CA ASP A 195 -6.70 9.09 9.58
C ASP A 195 -6.14 9.45 10.96
N LEU A 196 -6.16 8.49 11.90
CA LEU A 196 -5.54 8.62 13.21
C LEU A 196 -4.02 8.90 13.11
N LEU A 197 -3.29 8.21 12.23
CA LEU A 197 -1.85 8.48 11.98
C LEU A 197 -1.63 9.90 11.42
N LEU A 198 -2.51 10.36 10.54
CA LEU A 198 -2.38 11.65 9.86
C LEU A 198 -2.81 12.84 10.71
N GLU A 199 -3.40 12.65 11.89
CA GLU A 199 -3.60 13.72 12.89
C GLU A 199 -2.29 14.45 13.23
N ARG A 200 -1.14 13.75 13.15
CA ARG A 200 0.21 14.29 13.40
C ARG A 200 1.03 14.47 12.11
N GLN A 201 0.37 14.67 10.97
CA GLN A 201 1.04 14.99 9.71
C GLN A 201 2.06 16.14 9.87
N GLY A 202 3.25 15.98 9.32
CA GLY A 202 4.38 16.91 9.42
C GLY A 202 5.25 16.71 10.66
N GLN A 203 4.80 15.93 11.65
CA GLN A 203 5.56 15.61 12.87
C GLN A 203 6.05 14.15 12.90
N ILE A 204 5.41 13.27 12.12
CA ILE A 204 5.80 11.86 11.97
C ILE A 204 6.90 11.66 10.91
N PRO A 205 7.61 10.50 10.88
CA PRO A 205 8.57 10.20 9.85
C PRO A 205 7.99 10.34 8.43
N LEU A 206 8.67 11.10 7.57
CA LEU A 206 8.22 11.44 6.21
C LEU A 206 7.80 10.22 5.37
N ARG A 207 8.48 9.09 5.55
CA ARG A 207 8.16 7.83 4.86
C ARG A 207 6.78 7.30 5.24
N TYR A 208 6.41 7.36 6.52
CA TYR A 208 5.12 6.88 7.01
C TYR A 208 4.01 7.77 6.51
N GLU A 209 4.20 9.09 6.60
CA GLU A 209 3.23 10.06 6.11
C GLU A 209 2.94 9.90 4.61
N ARG A 210 4.00 9.80 3.78
CA ARG A 210 3.84 9.66 2.32
C ARG A 210 3.13 8.37 1.95
N VAL A 211 3.55 7.24 2.54
CA VAL A 211 2.92 5.94 2.27
C VAL A 211 1.49 5.91 2.80
N ALA A 212 1.22 6.45 3.99
CA ALA A 212 -0.12 6.51 4.56
C ALA A 212 -1.10 7.25 3.66
N ARG A 213 -0.72 8.39 3.06
CA ARG A 213 -1.59 9.08 2.09
C ARG A 213 -1.90 8.24 0.85
N LEU A 214 -0.90 7.52 0.34
CA LEU A 214 -1.10 6.63 -0.80
C LEU A 214 -2.04 5.48 -0.42
N LEU A 215 -1.80 4.82 0.71
CA LEU A 215 -2.67 3.74 1.21
C LEU A 215 -4.10 4.23 1.46
N ARG A 216 -4.27 5.46 1.96
CA ARG A 216 -5.59 6.07 2.20
C ARG A 216 -6.36 6.29 0.90
N ALA A 217 -5.72 6.95 -0.07
CA ALA A 217 -6.34 7.20 -1.37
C ALA A 217 -6.69 5.89 -2.08
N ASP A 218 -5.79 4.91 -2.00
CA ASP A 218 -5.97 3.57 -2.55
C ASP A 218 -7.11 2.81 -1.88
N ALA A 219 -7.22 2.84 -0.55
CA ALA A 219 -8.31 2.19 0.18
C ALA A 219 -9.67 2.84 -0.08
N LEU A 220 -9.73 4.16 -0.21
CA LEU A 220 -10.98 4.90 -0.51
C LEU A 220 -11.46 4.67 -1.95
N ALA A 221 -10.54 4.43 -2.88
CA ALA A 221 -10.88 4.14 -4.28
C ALA A 221 -11.27 2.67 -4.51
N LEU A 222 -11.08 1.79 -3.53
CA LEU A 222 -11.30 0.36 -3.70
C LEU A 222 -12.78 0.00 -3.58
N GLU A 223 -13.39 -0.35 -4.71
CA GLU A 223 -14.78 -0.80 -4.76
C GLU A 223 -14.90 -2.29 -4.44
N ALA A 224 -15.75 -2.62 -3.47
CA ALA A 224 -15.99 -4.00 -3.07
C ALA A 224 -16.66 -4.79 -4.20
N GLY A 225 -15.96 -5.81 -4.68
CA GLY A 225 -16.46 -6.73 -5.72
C GLY A 225 -15.99 -6.36 -7.14
N SER A 226 -15.30 -5.23 -7.29
CA SER A 226 -14.61 -4.88 -8.53
C SER A 226 -13.52 -5.89 -8.90
N LEU A 227 -13.11 -5.88 -10.17
CA LEU A 227 -11.97 -6.68 -10.64
C LEU A 227 -10.67 -6.33 -9.88
N ASP A 228 -10.45 -5.07 -9.50
CA ASP A 228 -9.29 -4.69 -8.69
C ASP A 228 -9.36 -5.32 -7.28
N HIS A 229 -10.53 -5.28 -6.64
CA HIS A 229 -10.73 -5.96 -5.35
C HIS A 229 -10.49 -7.49 -5.44
N ILE A 230 -10.96 -8.13 -6.51
CA ILE A 230 -10.72 -9.55 -6.76
C ILE A 230 -9.22 -9.82 -6.98
N ALA A 231 -8.55 -9.03 -7.81
CA ALA A 231 -7.11 -9.17 -8.09
C ALA A 231 -6.27 -9.03 -6.81
N ARG A 232 -6.66 -8.14 -5.90
CA ARG A 232 -6.00 -7.99 -4.58
C ARG A 232 -6.20 -9.20 -3.69
N ARG A 233 -7.41 -9.78 -3.62
CA ARG A 233 -7.65 -11.04 -2.88
C ARG A 233 -6.86 -12.22 -3.45
N MET A 234 -6.69 -12.27 -4.77
CA MET A 234 -5.81 -13.25 -5.42
C MET A 234 -4.34 -13.05 -5.03
N ARG A 235 -3.87 -11.80 -4.96
CA ARG A 235 -2.52 -11.46 -4.48
C ARG A 235 -2.32 -11.84 -3.02
N ASP A 236 -3.31 -11.57 -2.16
CA ASP A 236 -3.32 -11.97 -0.75
C ASP A 236 -3.24 -13.51 -0.62
N SER A 237 -4.02 -14.24 -1.42
CA SER A 237 -3.96 -15.71 -1.47
C SER A 237 -2.58 -16.22 -1.87
N ARG A 238 -1.93 -15.60 -2.87
CA ARG A 238 -0.56 -15.93 -3.26
C ARG A 238 0.41 -15.70 -2.10
N ARG A 239 0.35 -14.54 -1.44
CA ARG A 239 1.20 -14.22 -0.28
C ARG A 239 1.08 -15.30 0.80
N ARG A 240 -0.14 -15.68 1.17
CA ARG A 240 -0.39 -16.73 2.18
C ARG A 240 0.26 -18.06 1.78
N LEU A 241 0.14 -18.46 0.50
CA LEU A 241 0.75 -19.69 -0.01
C LEU A 241 2.29 -19.63 -0.01
N ASP A 242 2.87 -18.49 -0.39
CA ASP A 242 4.34 -18.28 -0.37
C ASP A 242 4.92 -18.38 1.06
N LEU A 243 4.11 -18.01 2.07
CA LEU A 243 4.40 -18.17 3.49
C LEU A 243 4.10 -19.59 4.03
N GLY A 244 3.71 -20.53 3.16
CA GLY A 244 3.36 -21.92 3.52
C GLY A 244 1.98 -22.09 4.14
N GLY A 245 1.14 -21.04 4.12
CA GLY A 245 -0.21 -21.04 4.67
C GLY A 245 -1.23 -21.64 3.70
N ALA A 246 -1.32 -22.96 3.63
CA ALA A 246 -2.33 -23.69 2.83
C ALA A 246 -3.57 -24.13 3.65
N GLY A 247 -3.80 -23.50 4.81
CA GLY A 247 -4.85 -23.87 5.76
C GLY A 247 -6.27 -23.40 5.38
N PRO A 248 -7.26 -23.65 6.25
CA PRO A 248 -8.65 -23.25 6.03
C PRO A 248 -8.86 -21.75 5.78
N ALA A 249 -8.08 -20.89 6.45
CA ALA A 249 -8.16 -19.44 6.27
C ALA A 249 -7.83 -19.02 4.83
N THR A 250 -6.77 -19.57 4.24
CA THR A 250 -6.40 -19.30 2.84
C THR A 250 -7.45 -19.82 1.87
N ARG A 251 -7.98 -21.03 2.10
CA ARG A 251 -9.07 -21.57 1.28
C ARG A 251 -10.30 -20.67 1.29
N LYS A 252 -10.70 -20.14 2.45
CA LYS A 252 -11.83 -19.20 2.54
C LYS A 252 -11.65 -17.96 1.66
N VAL A 253 -10.44 -17.42 1.57
CA VAL A 253 -10.14 -16.29 0.68
C VAL A 253 -10.26 -16.71 -0.79
N GLN A 254 -9.74 -17.88 -1.15
CA GLN A 254 -9.83 -18.44 -2.51
C GLN A 254 -11.29 -18.71 -2.92
N ASP A 255 -12.08 -19.32 -2.05
CA ASP A 255 -13.51 -19.59 -2.30
C ASP A 255 -14.27 -18.28 -2.49
N GLY A 256 -13.99 -17.26 -1.67
CA GLY A 256 -14.58 -15.93 -1.82
C GLY A 256 -14.17 -15.23 -3.13
N VAL A 257 -12.96 -15.49 -3.65
CA VAL A 257 -12.52 -15.02 -4.98
C VAL A 257 -13.37 -15.66 -6.07
N VAL A 258 -13.54 -16.99 -6.04
CA VAL A 258 -14.35 -17.73 -7.02
C VAL A 258 -15.79 -17.20 -7.00
N GLU A 259 -16.40 -17.09 -5.81
CA GLU A 259 -17.76 -16.58 -5.65
C GLU A 259 -17.92 -15.17 -6.24
N SER A 260 -16.91 -14.32 -6.10
CA SER A 260 -16.98 -12.95 -6.64
C SER A 260 -16.79 -12.90 -8.16
N LEU A 261 -15.98 -13.79 -8.72
CA LEU A 261 -15.84 -13.93 -10.16
C LEU A 261 -17.12 -14.47 -10.78
N ASP A 262 -17.75 -15.46 -10.16
CA ASP A 262 -19.04 -16.01 -10.61
C ASP A 262 -20.13 -14.93 -10.63
N LYS A 263 -20.23 -14.12 -9.57
CA LYS A 263 -21.17 -12.97 -9.53
C LYS A 263 -20.90 -11.96 -10.64
N LEU A 264 -19.62 -11.70 -10.94
CA LEU A 264 -19.24 -10.75 -11.99
C LEU A 264 -19.57 -11.30 -13.38
N ILE A 265 -19.34 -12.60 -13.63
CA ILE A 265 -19.75 -13.28 -14.85
C ILE A 265 -21.28 -13.20 -15.01
N GLU A 266 -22.03 -13.56 -13.98
CA GLU A 266 -23.51 -13.51 -14.00
C GLU A 266 -24.02 -12.09 -14.30
N SER A 267 -23.39 -11.05 -13.74
CA SER A 267 -23.76 -9.66 -14.01
C SER A 267 -23.52 -9.26 -15.47
N LEU A 268 -22.38 -9.65 -16.05
CA LEU A 268 -22.04 -9.37 -17.44
C LEU A 268 -22.92 -10.14 -18.42
N GLU A 269 -23.28 -11.39 -18.10
CA GLU A 269 -24.21 -12.19 -18.90
C GLU A 269 -25.59 -11.53 -18.95
N LYS A 270 -26.10 -11.00 -17.83
CA LYS A 270 -27.37 -10.25 -17.77
C LYS A 270 -27.31 -8.94 -18.58
N GLU A 271 -26.20 -8.21 -18.52
CA GLU A 271 -25.98 -7.01 -19.35
C GLU A 271 -25.97 -7.36 -20.85
N GLN A 272 -25.34 -8.47 -21.23
CA GLN A 272 -25.29 -8.91 -22.63
C GLN A 272 -26.68 -9.38 -23.14
N GLN A 273 -27.45 -10.08 -22.31
CA GLN A 273 -28.80 -10.52 -22.66
C GLN A 273 -29.77 -9.33 -22.81
N SER A 274 -29.64 -8.30 -21.97
CA SER A 274 -30.46 -7.08 -22.07
C SER A 274 -30.06 -6.19 -23.26
N ALA A 275 -28.78 -6.15 -23.64
CA ALA A 275 -28.33 -5.47 -24.86
C ALA A 275 -28.78 -6.20 -26.16
N GLY A 276 -29.04 -7.51 -26.09
CA GLY A 276 -29.54 -8.31 -27.23
C GLY A 276 -31.04 -8.13 -27.55
N ALA A 277 -31.83 -7.55 -26.64
CA ALA A 277 -33.29 -7.39 -26.82
C ALA A 277 -33.71 -6.08 -27.52
N GLY A 278 -32.77 -5.18 -27.84
CA GLY A 278 -33.05 -3.84 -28.39
C GLY A 278 -32.94 -3.68 -29.92
N ALA A 279 -32.59 -4.73 -30.68
CA ALA A 279 -32.36 -4.66 -32.13
C ALA A 279 -33.39 -5.44 -32.97
N GLY A 280 -34.61 -5.66 -32.45
CA GLY A 280 -35.69 -6.37 -33.14
C GLY A 280 -36.88 -5.48 -33.46
N GLY A 281 -36.76 -4.58 -34.44
CA GLY A 281 -37.89 -3.73 -34.81
C GLY A 281 -37.67 -2.84 -36.02
N GLY A 282 -37.72 -3.41 -37.23
CA GLY A 282 -37.87 -2.62 -38.44
C GLY A 282 -37.47 -3.34 -39.73
N GLY A 283 -38.46 -3.65 -40.59
CA GLY A 283 -38.22 -3.91 -42.00
C GLY A 283 -38.84 -5.19 -42.55
N ALA A 284 -40.16 -5.17 -42.76
CA ALA A 284 -40.80 -6.02 -43.76
C ALA A 284 -40.27 -5.64 -45.16
N GLY A 285 -39.79 -6.63 -45.92
CA GLY A 285 -39.36 -6.43 -47.31
C GLY A 285 -38.88 -7.75 -47.91
N GLY A 286 -39.75 -8.40 -48.68
CA GLY A 286 -39.48 -9.67 -49.33
C GLY A 286 -38.41 -9.60 -50.43
N GLY A 287 -37.79 -10.76 -50.70
CA GLY A 287 -36.89 -10.96 -51.83
C GLY A 287 -35.98 -12.16 -51.60
N GLY A 288 -36.35 -13.31 -52.16
CA GLY A 288 -35.67 -14.58 -51.91
C GLY A 288 -34.21 -14.61 -52.34
N ARG A 289 -33.43 -15.47 -51.67
CA ARG A 289 -32.24 -16.13 -52.22
C ARG A 289 -31.85 -17.35 -51.39
N GLN A 290 -31.58 -18.41 -52.14
CA GLN A 290 -31.09 -19.73 -51.77
C GLN A 290 -29.75 -19.65 -51.01
N GLY A 291 -29.64 -20.36 -49.88
CA GLY A 291 -28.38 -20.60 -49.17
C GLY A 291 -28.64 -21.04 -47.73
N GLY A 292 -28.33 -22.30 -47.40
CA GLY A 292 -28.58 -22.88 -46.08
C GLY A 292 -27.82 -22.14 -44.99
N GLN A 293 -28.54 -21.29 -44.25
CA GLN A 293 -28.06 -20.63 -43.04
C GLN A 293 -28.70 -21.37 -41.86
N ALA A 294 -27.90 -22.11 -41.09
CA ALA A 294 -28.37 -22.75 -39.87
C ALA A 294 -28.74 -21.65 -38.86
N THR A 295 -29.96 -21.71 -38.33
CA THR A 295 -30.37 -20.94 -37.16
C THR A 295 -29.51 -21.35 -35.96
N PRO A 296 -29.02 -20.39 -35.16
CA PRO A 296 -28.39 -20.69 -33.87
C PRO A 296 -29.35 -21.50 -33.00
N LEU A 297 -28.85 -22.48 -32.25
CA LEU A 297 -29.66 -23.23 -31.30
C LEU A 297 -30.05 -22.33 -30.14
N ASP A 298 -31.35 -22.27 -29.85
CA ASP A 298 -31.92 -21.42 -28.80
C ASP A 298 -31.56 -21.88 -27.38
N ASP A 299 -31.01 -23.09 -27.20
CA ASP A 299 -30.60 -23.63 -25.91
C ASP A 299 -29.22 -24.31 -25.98
N SER A 300 -28.43 -24.16 -24.91
CA SER A 300 -27.16 -24.88 -24.67
C SER A 300 -27.40 -26.37 -24.40
N ARG A 301 -27.89 -27.09 -25.40
CA ARG A 301 -27.89 -28.55 -25.42
C ARG A 301 -26.70 -29.01 -26.25
N LEU A 302 -26.06 -30.09 -25.81
CA LEU A 302 -25.08 -30.81 -26.63
C LEU A 302 -25.74 -31.17 -27.96
N ALA A 303 -25.35 -30.46 -29.02
CA ALA A 303 -25.77 -30.79 -30.37
C ALA A 303 -25.20 -32.17 -30.70
N ASP A 304 -26.05 -33.18 -30.86
CA ASP A 304 -25.64 -34.50 -31.33
C ASP A 304 -25.35 -34.40 -32.84
N GLY A 305 -24.24 -33.71 -33.14
CA GLY A 305 -23.85 -33.30 -34.47
C GLY A 305 -23.24 -34.46 -35.23
N LYS A 306 -24.07 -35.32 -35.83
CA LYS A 306 -23.64 -36.14 -36.99
C LYS A 306 -23.61 -35.27 -38.24
N GLY A 307 -22.74 -34.27 -38.24
CA GLY A 307 -22.34 -33.55 -39.45
C GLY A 307 -21.46 -34.46 -40.30
N ARG A 308 -21.56 -34.34 -41.63
CA ARG A 308 -20.85 -35.19 -42.61
C ARG A 308 -19.32 -35.10 -42.54
N GLY A 309 -18.77 -34.25 -41.66
CA GLY A 309 -17.33 -34.10 -41.45
C GLY A 309 -16.60 -33.43 -42.62
N ASP A 310 -17.34 -32.76 -43.51
CA ASP A 310 -16.75 -32.05 -44.65
C ASP A 310 -16.17 -30.71 -44.17
N VAL A 311 -14.97 -30.78 -43.60
CA VAL A 311 -14.16 -29.61 -43.27
C VAL A 311 -13.47 -29.14 -44.54
N GLN A 312 -13.70 -27.90 -44.98
CA GLN A 312 -12.90 -27.30 -46.04
C GLN A 312 -11.44 -27.20 -45.55
N LYS A 313 -10.56 -28.04 -46.09
CA LYS A 313 -9.14 -27.97 -45.81
C LYS A 313 -8.60 -26.69 -46.45
N ARG A 314 -8.37 -25.68 -45.61
CA ARG A 314 -7.59 -24.50 -45.99
C ARG A 314 -6.12 -24.84 -45.76
N GLU A 315 -5.31 -24.78 -46.81
CA GLU A 315 -3.86 -24.94 -46.68
C GLU A 315 -3.29 -23.75 -45.92
N ILE A 316 -2.87 -23.98 -44.68
CA ILE A 316 -2.13 -22.99 -43.88
C ILE A 316 -0.69 -23.08 -44.36
N GLN A 317 -0.31 -22.20 -45.29
CA GLN A 317 1.09 -22.11 -45.73
C GLN A 317 1.95 -21.52 -44.60
N ALA A 318 3.18 -22.02 -44.47
CA ALA A 318 4.15 -21.55 -43.49
C ALA A 318 4.42 -20.05 -43.72
N GLY A 319 3.80 -19.20 -42.89
CA GLY A 319 3.78 -17.75 -43.05
C GLY A 319 2.50 -17.10 -42.54
N ASP A 320 1.41 -17.86 -42.38
CA ASP A 320 0.17 -17.42 -41.69
C ASP A 320 0.40 -17.38 -40.15
N ALA A 321 1.32 -16.50 -39.74
CA ALA A 321 1.43 -16.05 -38.37
C ALA A 321 0.21 -15.16 -38.07
N TRP A 322 -0.35 -15.29 -36.87
CA TRP A 322 -1.43 -14.44 -36.36
C TRP A 322 -1.02 -12.96 -36.47
N GLY A 323 -1.34 -12.29 -37.59
CA GLY A 323 -0.95 -10.91 -37.87
C GLY A 323 -0.64 -10.55 -39.33
N SER A 324 -0.44 -11.52 -40.24
CA SER A 324 -0.12 -11.21 -41.65
C SER A 324 -1.37 -11.15 -42.53
N LEU A 325 -2.05 -10.00 -42.55
CA LEU A 325 -3.13 -9.77 -43.52
C LEU A 325 -2.58 -9.83 -44.96
N PRO A 326 -3.23 -10.53 -45.90
CA PRO A 326 -2.86 -10.50 -47.32
C PRO A 326 -2.79 -9.06 -47.85
N PRO A 327 -1.87 -8.74 -48.79
CA PRO A 327 -1.59 -7.35 -49.21
C PRO A 327 -2.83 -6.54 -49.59
N HIS A 328 -3.76 -7.14 -50.33
CA HIS A 328 -5.02 -6.49 -50.75
C HIS A 328 -5.95 -6.14 -49.57
N ARG A 329 -5.97 -6.97 -48.51
CA ARG A 329 -6.79 -6.68 -47.33
C ARG A 329 -6.14 -5.63 -46.44
N ARG A 330 -4.80 -5.58 -46.42
CA ARG A 330 -4.03 -4.60 -45.65
C ARG A 330 -4.31 -3.17 -46.13
N GLU A 331 -4.32 -2.98 -47.43
CA GLU A 331 -4.64 -1.68 -48.04
C GLU A 331 -6.09 -1.27 -47.78
N ALA A 332 -7.04 -2.20 -47.85
CA ALA A 332 -8.44 -1.94 -47.50
C ALA A 332 -8.58 -1.52 -46.02
N SER A 333 -7.88 -2.19 -45.10
CA SER A 333 -7.87 -1.83 -43.67
C SER A 333 -7.23 -0.46 -43.43
N LEU A 334 -6.14 -0.10 -44.12
CA LEU A 334 -5.51 1.22 -44.01
C LEU A 334 -6.43 2.34 -44.51
N GLN A 335 -7.19 2.11 -45.59
CA GLN A 335 -8.18 3.06 -46.09
C GLN A 335 -9.35 3.26 -45.11
N GLN A 336 -9.77 2.20 -44.43
CA GLN A 336 -10.85 2.26 -43.45
C GLN A 336 -10.41 2.95 -42.15
N ILE A 337 -9.19 2.67 -41.67
CA ILE A 337 -8.58 3.34 -40.51
C ILE A 337 -8.42 4.85 -40.78
N GLY A 338 -8.07 5.24 -42.01
CA GLY A 338 -7.98 6.65 -42.41
C GLY A 338 -9.31 7.41 -42.39
N ARG A 339 -10.46 6.71 -42.38
CA ARG A 339 -11.81 7.29 -42.25
C ARG A 339 -12.29 7.36 -40.81
N GLU A 340 -11.85 6.44 -39.96
CA GLU A 340 -12.41 6.23 -38.61
C GLU A 340 -11.50 6.77 -37.48
N PHE A 341 -10.21 7.04 -37.74
CA PHE A 341 -9.26 7.48 -36.71
C PHE A 341 -8.62 8.85 -36.98
N PRO A 342 -8.38 9.67 -35.94
CA PRO A 342 -7.62 10.91 -36.04
C PRO A 342 -6.19 10.71 -36.60
N PRO A 343 -5.62 11.71 -37.30
CA PRO A 343 -4.42 11.56 -38.14
C PRO A 343 -3.15 11.13 -37.40
N HIS A 344 -3.04 11.35 -36.09
CA HIS A 344 -1.83 11.00 -35.31
C HIS A 344 -1.65 9.50 -35.07
N TYR A 345 -2.69 8.68 -35.23
CA TYR A 345 -2.56 7.21 -35.13
C TYR A 345 -2.02 6.56 -36.41
N ARG A 346 -2.01 7.29 -37.53
CA ARG A 346 -1.59 6.77 -38.83
C ARG A 346 -0.11 6.37 -38.83
N GLU A 347 0.73 7.24 -38.30
CA GLU A 347 2.19 7.04 -38.30
C GLU A 347 2.61 5.83 -37.46
N ALA A 348 1.98 5.63 -36.30
CA ALA A 348 2.26 4.49 -35.42
C ALA A 348 1.85 3.14 -36.07
N ILE A 349 0.71 3.13 -36.76
CA ILE A 349 0.18 1.94 -37.44
C ILE A 349 1.05 1.59 -38.67
N GLU A 350 1.47 2.59 -39.44
CA GLU A 350 2.38 2.41 -40.58
C GLU A 350 3.75 1.88 -40.13
N GLN A 351 4.30 2.40 -39.02
CA GLN A 351 5.55 1.91 -38.45
C GLN A 351 5.44 0.44 -38.00
N TYR A 352 4.31 0.06 -37.37
CA TYR A 352 4.05 -1.32 -36.97
C TYR A 352 4.00 -2.26 -38.19
N PHE A 353 3.26 -1.91 -39.23
CA PHE A 353 3.18 -2.74 -40.44
C PHE A 353 4.49 -2.81 -41.22
N LYS A 354 5.27 -1.73 -41.22
CA LYS A 354 6.60 -1.70 -41.84
C LYS A 354 7.57 -2.66 -41.13
N ARG A 355 7.55 -2.66 -39.79
CA ARG A 355 8.35 -3.58 -38.95
C ARG A 355 7.96 -5.04 -39.15
N LEU A 356 6.68 -5.30 -39.39
CA LEU A 356 6.15 -6.65 -39.63
C LEU A 356 6.47 -7.16 -41.04
N ALA A 357 6.49 -6.27 -42.04
CA ALA A 357 6.84 -6.60 -43.42
C ALA A 357 8.36 -6.77 -43.63
N SER A 358 9.19 -6.11 -42.83
CA SER A 358 10.65 -6.27 -42.88
C SER A 358 11.18 -7.57 -42.24
N GLY A 359 10.29 -8.43 -41.73
CA GLY A 359 10.68 -9.64 -41.01
C GLY A 359 11.13 -9.31 -39.59
N GLY A 360 10.38 -9.79 -38.59
CA GLY A 360 10.79 -9.71 -37.20
C GLY A 360 11.96 -10.66 -36.91
N GLU A 361 13.18 -10.27 -37.28
CA GLU A 361 14.40 -10.75 -36.65
C GLU A 361 15.04 -9.57 -35.92
N GLU A 362 14.69 -9.40 -34.65
CA GLU A 362 15.59 -8.87 -33.62
C GLU A 362 14.96 -9.11 -32.24
N GLY A 363 15.20 -10.33 -31.76
CA GLY A 363 15.03 -10.75 -30.38
C GLY A 363 16.29 -11.49 -29.94
N GLU A 364 17.32 -10.73 -29.56
CA GLU A 364 18.24 -10.99 -28.45
C GLU A 364 19.21 -12.20 -28.50
N ARG A 365 20.54 -11.94 -28.63
CA ARG A 365 21.64 -12.63 -27.88
C ARG A 365 23.06 -12.09 -28.16
N THR A 366 23.71 -11.64 -27.07
CA THR A 366 25.15 -11.76 -26.70
C THR A 366 26.26 -11.07 -27.52
N ARG A 367 26.95 -10.09 -26.90
CA ARG A 367 28.35 -10.19 -26.39
C ARG A 367 28.79 -8.84 -25.79
N GLY A 368 29.53 -8.90 -24.67
CA GLY A 368 30.30 -7.78 -24.10
C GLY A 368 31.43 -7.31 -25.03
N PRO A 369 32.33 -6.41 -24.57
CA PRO A 369 32.96 -6.40 -23.24
C PRO A 369 32.32 -5.50 -22.19
#